data_AF-A0A8C2A9I4-F1
#
_entry.id   AF-A0A8C2A9I4-F1
#
_cell.length_a   1.000
_cell.length_b   1.000
_cell.length_c   1.000
_cell.angle_alpha   90.00
_cell.angle_beta   90.00
_cell.angle_gamma   90.00
#
_symmetry.space_group_name_H-M   'P 1'
#
loop_
_entity.id
_entity.type
_entity.pdbx_description
1 polymer ?
#
loop_
_entity_poly.entity_id
_entity_poly.type
_entity_poly.pdbx_seq_one_letter_code
_entity_poly.pdbx_strand_id
1 'polypeptide(L)'
;MSTALKQVFNKDRTFRPKRKFEPGTQRFELHKKPTAVSAPKYMSLLMDWIEVQINNEHIFPTNVGTPFPKTFMQVAKKILSRLFRVFVHVYIHHFDCVSQMGAEAHVNTCYKHFYNFVTEFSLIDHKELEPLKEMTSRMCH
;
A
#
# COMPACT_ATOMS: atom_id res chain seq x y z
N MET A 1 -20.19 11.11 -10.77
CA MET A 1 -19.42 10.44 -9.69
C MET A 1 -18.05 11.07 -9.42
N SER A 2 -17.35 11.64 -10.41
CA SER A 2 -16.02 12.30 -10.25
C SER A 2 -15.99 13.47 -9.23
N THR A 3 -17.03 14.31 -9.15
CA THR A 3 -17.03 15.50 -8.28
C THR A 3 -17.13 15.16 -6.79
N ALA A 4 -17.82 14.07 -6.43
CA ALA A 4 -18.08 13.69 -5.05
C ALA A 4 -16.87 13.01 -4.38
N LEU A 5 -15.98 12.38 -5.15
CA LEU A 5 -14.74 11.79 -4.61
C LEU A 5 -13.69 12.88 -4.35
N LYS A 6 -13.66 13.96 -5.15
CA LYS A 6 -12.73 15.09 -4.96
C LYS A 6 -12.90 15.84 -3.64
N GLN A 7 -14.10 15.82 -3.04
CA GLN A 7 -14.37 16.45 -1.74
C GLN A 7 -13.80 15.67 -0.54
N VAL A 8 -13.51 14.38 -0.72
CA VAL A 8 -13.05 13.47 0.35
C VAL A 8 -11.54 13.55 0.55
N PHE A 9 -10.80 13.92 -0.49
CA PHE A 9 -9.34 13.76 -0.53
C PHE A 9 -8.62 15.10 -0.62
N ASN A 10 -8.03 15.53 0.50
CA ASN A 10 -7.09 16.64 0.52
C ASN A 10 -5.74 16.17 -0.06
N LYS A 11 -5.39 16.69 -1.24
CA LYS A 11 -4.18 16.34 -2.01
C LYS A 11 -2.86 16.65 -1.31
N ASP A 12 -2.87 17.46 -0.26
CA ASP A 12 -1.66 17.93 0.44
C ASP A 12 -1.30 17.09 1.68
N ARG A 13 -2.13 16.10 2.05
CA ARG A 13 -1.93 15.29 3.26
C ARG A 13 -1.26 13.95 2.96
N THR A 14 0.02 13.99 2.58
CA THR A 14 0.84 12.77 2.54
C THR A 14 1.08 12.24 3.95
N PHE A 15 0.79 10.96 4.18
CA PHE A 15 1.00 10.30 5.48
C PHE A 15 2.50 10.32 5.84
N ARG A 16 2.89 11.15 6.82
CA ARG A 16 4.24 11.24 7.36
C ARG A 16 4.31 10.58 8.74
N PRO A 17 5.08 9.49 8.92
CA PRO A 17 5.36 8.93 10.24
C PRO A 17 6.08 9.97 11.11
N LYS A 18 5.52 10.32 12.28
CA LYS A 18 6.07 11.35 13.18
C LYS A 18 7.22 10.87 14.09
N ARG A 19 7.74 9.65 13.94
CA ARG A 19 8.76 9.11 14.84
C ARG A 19 10.16 9.57 14.43
N LYS A 20 10.80 10.38 15.28
CA LYS A 20 12.21 10.77 15.19
C LYS A 20 13.05 9.83 16.04
N PHE A 21 14.18 9.36 15.52
CA PHE A 21 15.16 8.54 16.26
C PHE A 21 16.46 9.33 16.42
N GLU A 22 17.16 9.15 17.54
CA GLU A 22 18.40 9.89 17.83
C GLU A 22 19.58 9.38 16.97
N PRO A 23 20.36 10.29 16.34
CA PRO A 23 21.56 9.94 15.58
C PRO A 23 22.56 9.11 16.39
N GLY A 24 23.15 8.08 15.79
CA GLY A 24 24.18 7.24 16.43
C GLY A 24 23.66 6.01 17.19
N THR A 25 22.34 5.81 17.25
CA THR A 25 21.76 4.57 17.81
C THR A 25 21.63 3.49 16.73
N GLN A 26 21.71 2.21 17.10
CA GLN A 26 21.44 1.10 16.17
C GLN A 26 20.03 1.21 15.54
N ARG A 27 19.07 1.79 16.27
CA ARG A 27 17.73 2.13 15.75
C ARG A 27 17.78 3.20 14.65
N PHE A 28 18.66 4.19 14.72
CA PHE A 28 18.81 5.22 13.68
C PHE A 28 19.39 4.65 12.38
N GLU A 29 20.39 3.78 12.46
CA GLU A 29 20.96 3.13 11.28
C GLU A 29 19.98 2.15 10.61
N LEU A 30 19.22 1.40 11.43
CA LEU A 30 18.14 0.54 10.95
C LEU A 30 16.96 1.33 10.36
N HIS A 31 16.78 2.61 10.74
CA HIS A 31 15.75 3.51 10.24
C HIS A 31 16.35 4.66 9.42
N LYS A 32 17.01 4.31 8.30
CA LYS A 32 17.48 5.26 7.27
C LYS A 32 16.39 6.33 7.03
N LYS A 33 16.72 7.60 7.25
CA LYS A 33 15.78 8.72 7.30
C LYS A 33 14.78 8.66 6.12
N PRO A 34 13.45 8.77 6.37
CA PRO A 34 12.47 8.89 5.30
C PRO A 34 12.85 10.05 4.37
N THR A 35 13.27 9.73 3.15
CA THR A 35 13.69 10.72 2.17
C THR A 35 12.50 11.06 1.28
N ALA A 36 12.23 12.35 1.11
CA ALA A 36 11.23 12.80 0.17
C ALA A 36 11.71 12.52 -1.26
N VAL A 37 10.89 11.81 -2.03
CA VAL A 37 11.13 11.50 -3.44
C VAL A 37 9.86 11.79 -4.24
N SER A 38 9.97 11.92 -5.56
CA SER A 38 8.81 12.06 -6.43
C SER A 38 7.92 10.82 -6.39
N ALA A 39 6.62 10.97 -6.67
CA ALA A 39 5.68 9.84 -6.65
C ALA A 39 6.10 8.69 -7.61
N PRO A 40 6.53 8.94 -8.88
CA PRO A 40 7.02 7.87 -9.74
C PRO A 40 8.25 7.15 -9.17
N LYS A 41 9.19 7.91 -8.56
CA LYS A 41 10.37 7.31 -7.93
C LYS A 41 9.99 6.49 -6.70
N TYR A 42 9.02 6.94 -5.92
CA TYR A 42 8.46 6.16 -4.82
C TYR A 42 7.85 4.84 -5.30
N MET A 43 7.06 4.88 -6.38
CA MET A 43 6.43 3.67 -6.93
C MET A 43 7.47 2.66 -7.43
N SER A 44 8.51 3.10 -8.15
CA SER A 44 9.62 2.22 -8.55
C SER A 44 10.31 1.60 -7.34
N LEU A 45 10.75 2.41 -6.37
CA LEU A 45 11.42 1.89 -5.17
C LEU A 45 10.54 0.93 -4.35
N LEU A 46 9.22 1.17 -4.35
CA LEU A 46 8.25 0.31 -3.69
C LEU A 46 8.14 -1.04 -4.40
N MET A 47 7.99 -1.03 -5.73
CA MET A 47 7.87 -2.26 -6.53
C MET A 47 9.16 -3.08 -6.48
N ASP A 48 10.32 -2.43 -6.67
CA ASP A 48 11.64 -3.08 -6.55
C ASP A 48 11.80 -3.75 -5.18
N TRP A 49 11.37 -3.07 -4.10
CA TRP A 49 11.44 -3.64 -2.75
C TRP A 49 10.50 -4.85 -2.59
N ILE A 50 9.27 -4.78 -3.10
CA ILE A 50 8.31 -5.89 -3.04
C ILE A 50 8.84 -7.10 -3.82
N GLU A 51 9.38 -6.88 -5.01
CA GLU A 51 9.97 -7.92 -5.86
C GLU A 51 11.10 -8.65 -5.12
N VAL A 52 12.01 -7.93 -4.47
CA VAL A 52 13.07 -8.53 -3.64
C VAL A 52 12.50 -9.37 -2.49
N GLN A 53 11.36 -8.97 -1.90
CA GLN A 53 10.74 -9.78 -0.84
C GLN A 53 10.11 -11.06 -1.39
N ILE A 54 9.36 -10.96 -2.50
CA ILE A 54 8.63 -12.09 -3.10
C ILE A 54 9.60 -13.12 -3.68
N ASN A 55 10.72 -12.67 -4.25
CA ASN A 55 11.75 -13.54 -4.82
C ASN A 55 12.72 -14.10 -3.76
N ASN A 56 12.55 -13.78 -2.48
CA ASN A 56 13.37 -14.32 -1.42
C ASN A 56 12.82 -15.65 -0.93
N GLU A 57 13.47 -16.75 -1.30
CA GLU A 57 13.05 -18.12 -0.94
C GLU A 57 13.02 -18.39 0.57
N HIS A 58 13.75 -17.61 1.37
CA HIS A 58 13.67 -17.70 2.83
C HIS A 58 12.38 -17.11 3.39
N ILE A 59 11.69 -16.24 2.64
CA ILE A 59 10.41 -15.63 2.99
C ILE A 59 9.27 -16.35 2.27
N PHE A 60 9.44 -16.63 0.98
CA PHE A 60 8.49 -17.33 0.12
C PHE A 60 9.15 -18.60 -0.44
N PRO A 61 9.14 -19.72 0.32
CA PRO A 61 9.74 -20.97 -0.14
C PRO A 61 9.07 -21.48 -1.42
N THR A 62 9.88 -21.92 -2.38
CA THR A 62 9.44 -22.49 -3.66
C THR A 62 9.28 -24.01 -3.59
N ASN A 63 9.97 -24.66 -2.64
CA ASN A 63 9.95 -26.11 -2.46
C ASN A 63 8.73 -26.56 -1.64
N VAL A 64 7.96 -27.49 -2.22
CA VAL A 64 6.82 -28.12 -1.54
C VAL A 64 7.29 -28.85 -0.29
N GLY A 65 6.66 -28.56 0.85
CA GLY A 65 6.99 -29.16 2.15
C GLY A 65 7.88 -28.28 3.05
N THR A 66 8.49 -27.23 2.51
CA THR A 66 9.22 -26.25 3.34
C THR A 66 8.22 -25.30 4.02
N PRO A 67 8.18 -25.23 5.37
CA PRO A 67 7.26 -24.33 6.05
C PRO A 67 7.68 -22.87 5.88
N PHE A 68 6.70 -21.96 5.85
CA PHE A 68 6.95 -20.52 5.87
C PHE A 68 7.64 -20.10 7.18
N PRO A 69 8.53 -19.09 7.15
CA PRO A 69 9.16 -18.59 8.37
C PRO A 69 8.13 -17.94 9.30
N LYS A 70 8.43 -17.89 10.61
CA LYS A 70 7.58 -17.21 11.60
C LYS A 70 7.35 -15.72 11.29
N THR A 71 8.27 -15.10 10.54
CA THR A 71 8.20 -13.70 10.11
C THR A 71 7.40 -13.48 8.84
N PHE A 72 7.01 -14.55 8.12
CA PHE A 72 6.26 -14.47 6.86
C PHE A 72 5.07 -13.53 7.00
N MET A 73 4.31 -13.71 8.09
CA MET A 73 3.07 -12.98 8.24
C MET A 73 3.32 -11.48 8.42
N GLN A 74 4.40 -11.12 9.13
CA GLN A 74 4.83 -9.73 9.28
C GLN A 74 5.26 -9.12 7.94
N VAL A 75 5.97 -9.87 7.11
CA VAL A 75 6.42 -9.41 5.79
C VAL A 75 5.24 -9.22 4.84
N ALA A 76 4.32 -10.18 4.75
CA ALA A 76 3.17 -10.07 3.85
C ALA A 76 2.26 -8.89 4.22
N LYS A 77 2.01 -8.65 5.53
CA LYS A 77 1.28 -7.45 5.98
C LYS A 77 1.99 -6.16 5.55
N LYS A 78 3.33 -6.12 5.61
CA LYS A 78 4.12 -4.96 5.18
C LYS A 78 4.12 -4.75 3.66
N ILE A 79 4.05 -5.82 2.86
CA ILE A 79 3.89 -5.75 1.41
C ILE A 79 2.50 -5.16 1.09
N LEU A 80 1.44 -5.73 1.67
CA LEU A 80 0.07 -5.32 1.41
C LEU A 80 -0.20 -3.87 1.84
N SER A 81 0.29 -3.45 3.02
CA SER A 81 0.15 -2.05 3.45
C SER A 81 0.87 -1.06 2.54
N ARG A 82 1.99 -1.47 1.92
CA ARG A 82 2.68 -0.66 0.89
C ARG A 82 1.88 -0.62 -0.40
N LEU A 83 1.36 -1.76 -0.89
CA LEU A 83 0.50 -1.81 -2.07
C LEU A 83 -0.77 -0.96 -1.92
N PHE A 84 -1.36 -0.91 -0.72
CA PHE A 84 -2.50 -0.04 -0.45
C PHE A 84 -2.20 1.45 -0.76
N ARG A 85 -0.97 1.93 -0.50
CA ARG A 85 -0.58 3.31 -0.82
C ARG A 85 -0.58 3.59 -2.32
N VAL A 86 -0.35 2.57 -3.14
CA VAL A 86 -0.44 2.67 -4.61
C VAL A 86 -1.90 2.92 -5.00
N PHE A 87 -2.84 2.15 -4.46
CA PHE A 87 -4.28 2.39 -4.67
C PHE A 87 -4.68 3.80 -4.24
N VAL A 88 -4.30 4.21 -3.03
CA VAL A 88 -4.57 5.57 -2.53
C VAL A 88 -4.06 6.61 -3.53
N HIS A 89 -2.84 6.48 -4.02
CA HIS A 89 -2.26 7.42 -4.97
C HIS A 89 -3.01 7.46 -6.31
N VAL A 90 -3.37 6.29 -6.85
CA VAL A 90 -4.14 6.17 -8.10
C VAL A 90 -5.50 6.85 -7.96
N TYR A 91 -6.25 6.56 -6.89
CA TYR A 91 -7.58 7.12 -6.69
C TYR A 91 -7.58 8.63 -6.38
N ILE A 92 -6.58 9.14 -5.65
CA ILE A 92 -6.53 10.57 -5.28
C ILE A 92 -6.00 11.43 -6.43
N HIS A 93 -4.94 10.99 -7.11
CA HIS A 93 -4.20 11.84 -8.03
C HIS A 93 -4.41 11.49 -9.51
N HIS A 94 -4.77 10.25 -9.83
CA HIS A 94 -4.80 9.76 -11.22
C HIS A 94 -6.17 9.22 -11.68
N PHE A 95 -7.20 9.28 -10.83
CA PHE A 95 -8.50 8.68 -11.15
C PHE A 95 -9.17 9.31 -12.38
N ASP A 96 -9.04 10.62 -12.58
CA ASP A 96 -9.59 11.29 -13.76
C ASP A 96 -8.95 10.73 -15.06
N CYS A 97 -7.64 10.46 -15.04
CA CYS A 97 -6.92 9.86 -16.16
C CYS A 97 -7.35 8.39 -16.39
N VAL A 98 -7.44 7.59 -15.31
CA VAL A 98 -7.94 6.20 -15.36
C VAL A 98 -9.35 6.14 -15.95
N SER A 99 -10.21 7.10 -15.58
CA SER A 99 -11.59 7.19 -16.08
C SER A 99 -11.63 7.55 -17.57
N GLN A 100 -10.80 8.51 -18.01
CA GLN A 100 -10.69 8.90 -19.43
C GLN A 100 -10.22 7.75 -20.32
N MET A 101 -9.39 6.85 -19.79
CA MET A 101 -8.94 5.65 -20.48
C MET A 101 -9.96 4.50 -20.47
N GLY A 102 -11.12 4.66 -19.80
CA GLY A 102 -12.11 3.59 -19.64
C GLY A 102 -11.65 2.44 -18.75
N ALA A 103 -10.57 2.62 -17.97
CA ALA A 103 -9.96 1.58 -17.15
C ALA A 103 -10.51 1.53 -15.71
N GLU A 104 -11.49 2.37 -15.37
CA GLU A 104 -12.09 2.49 -14.04
C GLU A 104 -12.56 1.13 -13.49
N ALA A 105 -13.32 0.35 -14.28
CA ALA A 105 -13.85 -0.94 -13.84
C ALA A 105 -12.75 -1.93 -13.44
N HIS A 106 -11.60 -1.91 -14.10
CA HIS A 106 -10.45 -2.77 -13.80
C HIS A 106 -9.81 -2.39 -12.46
N VAL A 107 -9.57 -1.09 -12.25
CA VAL A 107 -8.99 -0.59 -11.00
C VAL A 107 -9.94 -0.82 -9.82
N ASN A 108 -11.25 -0.64 -10.05
CA ASN A 108 -12.29 -0.86 -9.05
C ASN A 108 -12.39 -2.34 -8.65
N THR A 109 -12.40 -3.25 -9.62
CA THR A 109 -12.46 -4.70 -9.35
C THR A 109 -11.21 -5.17 -8.60
N CYS A 110 -10.03 -4.72 -9.04
CA CYS A 110 -8.76 -5.04 -8.40
C CYS A 110 -8.72 -4.54 -6.94
N TYR A 111 -9.16 -3.29 -6.71
CA TYR A 111 -9.21 -2.73 -5.36
C TYR A 111 -10.23 -3.44 -4.47
N LYS A 112 -11.42 -3.79 -4.98
CA LYS A 112 -12.44 -4.52 -4.23
C LYS A 112 -11.95 -5.89 -3.77
N HIS A 113 -11.30 -6.62 -4.67
CA HIS A 113 -10.67 -7.91 -4.32
C HIS A 113 -9.59 -7.73 -3.27
N PHE A 114 -8.68 -6.76 -3.48
CA PHE A 114 -7.64 -6.44 -2.50
C PHE A 114 -8.22 -6.11 -1.13
N TYR A 115 -9.22 -5.22 -1.07
CA TYR A 115 -9.85 -4.79 0.18
C TYR A 115 -10.44 -5.97 0.94
N ASN A 116 -11.28 -6.78 0.26
CA ASN A 116 -11.90 -7.95 0.88
C ASN A 116 -10.85 -8.94 1.40
N PHE A 117 -9.79 -9.19 0.63
CA PHE A 117 -8.71 -10.08 1.04
C PHE A 117 -7.97 -9.56 2.29
N VAL A 118 -7.58 -8.28 2.31
CA VAL A 118 -6.84 -7.75 3.45
C VAL A 118 -7.68 -7.61 4.71
N THR A 119 -9.00 -7.40 4.59
CA THR A 119 -9.90 -7.35 5.75
C THR A 119 -10.22 -8.74 6.29
N GLU A 120 -10.52 -9.70 5.41
CA GLU A 120 -10.85 -11.09 5.80
C GLU A 120 -9.73 -11.71 6.64
N PHE A 121 -8.48 -11.54 6.19
CA PHE A 121 -7.32 -12.10 6.87
C PHE A 121 -6.65 -11.13 7.87
N SER A 122 -7.28 -9.99 8.17
CA SER A 122 -6.74 -8.97 9.09
C SER A 122 -5.28 -8.59 8.80
N LEU A 123 -4.98 -8.37 7.51
CA LEU A 123 -3.62 -8.13 6.99
C LEU A 123 -3.21 -6.66 7.07
N ILE A 124 -4.18 -5.75 7.15
CA ILE A 124 -3.96 -4.30 7.29
C ILE A 124 -4.85 -3.79 8.42
N ASP A 125 -4.32 -2.92 9.29
CA ASP A 125 -5.10 -2.26 10.34
C ASP A 125 -6.15 -1.34 9.69
N HIS A 126 -7.39 -1.38 10.19
CA HIS A 126 -8.47 -0.51 9.74
C HIS A 126 -8.10 0.97 9.74
N LYS A 127 -7.24 1.42 10.67
CA LYS A 127 -6.75 2.81 10.71
C LYS A 127 -5.93 3.18 9.47
N GLU A 128 -5.22 2.22 8.89
CA GLU A 128 -4.45 2.46 7.65
C GLU A 128 -5.36 2.54 6.43
N LEU A 129 -6.54 1.90 6.46
CA LEU A 129 -7.53 1.90 5.38
C LEU A 129 -8.40 3.16 5.35
N GLU A 130 -8.34 3.99 6.39
CA GLU A 130 -9.13 5.22 6.54
C GLU A 130 -9.09 6.16 5.32
N PRO A 131 -7.96 6.35 4.59
CA PRO A 131 -7.94 7.22 3.43
C PRO A 131 -9.04 6.87 2.42
N LEU A 132 -9.21 5.60 2.04
CA LEU A 132 -10.17 5.21 1.01
C LEU A 132 -11.56 4.84 1.54
N LYS A 133 -11.79 4.92 2.86
CA LYS A 133 -13.00 4.40 3.53
C LYS A 133 -14.32 4.80 2.87
N GLU A 134 -14.49 6.08 2.53
CA GLU A 134 -15.73 6.54 1.91
C GLU A 134 -15.93 5.95 0.50
N MET A 135 -14.85 5.86 -0.27
CA MET A 135 -14.88 5.23 -1.60
C MET A 135 -15.15 3.73 -1.48
N THR A 136 -14.50 3.04 -0.54
CA THR A 136 -14.73 1.62 -0.25
C THR A 136 -16.19 1.36 0.09
N SER A 137 -16.80 2.22 0.93
CA SER A 137 -18.20 2.11 1.31
C SER A 137 -19.12 2.13 0.08
N ARG A 138 -18.82 2.97 -0.93
CA ARG A 138 -19.62 3.08 -2.17
C ARG A 138 -19.38 1.95 -3.18
N MET A 139 -18.31 1.17 -3.04
CA MET A 139 -17.95 0.10 -3.99
C MET A 139 -18.28 -1.30 -3.46
N CYS A 140 -18.20 -1.48 -2.15
CA CYS A 140 -18.39 -2.77 -1.49
C CYS A 140 -19.80 -2.95 -0.94
N HIS A 141 -20.59 -1.88 -0.84
CA HIS A 141 -22.01 -1.88 -0.47
C HIS A 141 -22.84 -1.22 -1.56
#